data_AF-A0A7J3WN33-F1
#
_entry.id   AF-A0A7J3WN33-F1
#
_cell.length_a   1.000
_cell.length_b   1.000
_cell.length_c   1.000
_cell.angle_alpha   90.00
_cell.angle_beta   90.00
_cell.angle_gamma   90.00
#
_symmetry.space_group_name_H-M   'P 1'
#
loop_
_entity.id
_entity.type
_entity.pdbx_description
1 polymer ?
#
loop_
_entity_poly.entity_id
_entity_poly.type
_entity_poly.pdbx_seq_one_letter_code
_entity_poly.pdbx_strand_id
1 'polypeptide(L)' 'AVLDHYRERVPLQLLLERYMKCGMGLCGSCEIDGLLVCKDGPVFTTDQLGPSFGTYKRDKTGRLVPLR' A
#
# COMPACT_ATOMS: atom_id res chain seq x y z
N ALA A 1 10.53 -9.07 -5.62
CA ALA A 1 9.47 -8.07 -5.87
C ALA A 1 10.07 -6.80 -6.46
N VAL A 2 9.26 -5.86 -6.99
CA VAL A 2 9.74 -4.57 -7.56
C VAL A 2 10.74 -3.86 -6.63
N LEU A 3 10.46 -3.84 -5.33
CA LEU A 3 11.35 -3.21 -4.35
C LEU A 3 12.74 -3.85 -4.34
N ASP A 4 12.84 -5.18 -4.29
CA ASP A 4 14.13 -5.89 -4.22
C ASP A 4 15.01 -5.65 -5.46
N HIS A 5 14.39 -5.39 -6.62
CA HIS A 5 15.14 -5.17 -7.86
C HIS A 5 15.73 -3.75 -7.97
N TYR A 6 15.06 -2.76 -7.38
CA TYR A 6 15.33 -1.34 -7.65
C TYR A 6 15.75 -0.52 -6.43
N ARG A 7 15.50 -0.98 -5.19
CA ARG A 7 15.67 -0.19 -3.94
C ARG A 7 17.04 0.49 -3.80
N GLU A 8 18.11 -0.12 -4.29
CA GLU A 8 19.47 0.42 -4.19
C GLU A 8 20.03 0.99 -5.51
N ARG A 9 19.25 0.93 -6.59
CA ARG A 9 19.70 1.32 -7.93
C ARG A 9 19.24 2.70 -8.33
N VAL A 10 17.98 3.02 -8.03
CA VAL A 10 17.34 4.28 -8.40
C VAL A 10 16.30 4.68 -7.36
N PRO A 11 16.15 5.97 -7.03
CA PRO A 11 15.02 6.44 -6.24
C PRO A 11 13.70 6.09 -6.93
N LEU A 12 12.75 5.50 -6.19
CA LEU A 12 11.43 5.13 -6.72
C LEU A 12 10.31 5.87 -6.00
N GLN A 13 9.30 6.23 -6.77
CA GLN A 13 7.98 6.60 -6.28
C GLN A 13 6.95 5.66 -6.89
N LEU A 14 6.07 5.14 -6.04
CA LEU A 14 5.10 4.12 -6.39
C LEU A 14 3.70 4.64 -6.09
N LEU A 15 2.85 4.70 -7.11
CA LEU A 15 1.43 4.97 -6.93
C LEU A 15 0.72 3.66 -6.54
N LEU A 16 0.10 3.65 -5.37
CA LEU A 16 -0.64 2.52 -4.81
C LEU A 16 -2.13 2.71 -5.01
N GLU A 17 -2.75 1.72 -5.63
CA GLU A 17 -4.20 1.58 -5.65
C GLU A 17 -4.64 0.55 -4.61
N ARG A 18 -5.57 0.94 -3.74
CA ARG A 18 -6.23 0.06 -2.77
C ARG A 18 -7.72 0.34 -2.74
N TYR A 19 -8.48 -0.60 -2.20
CA TYR A 19 -9.91 -0.38 -1.98
C TYR A 19 -10.13 0.74 -0.95
N MET A 20 -10.56 1.90 -1.44
CA MET A 20 -10.91 3.05 -0.62
C MET A 20 -12.42 3.02 -0.34
N LYS A 21 -12.80 2.71 0.91
CA LYS A 21 -14.21 2.73 1.31
C LYS A 21 -14.68 4.14 1.69
N CYS A 22 -13.93 4.84 2.58
CA CYS A 22 -14.32 6.17 3.05
C CYS A 22 -13.53 7.34 2.43
N GLY A 23 -12.32 7.14 1.92
CA GLY A 23 -11.48 8.22 1.36
C GLY A 23 -10.94 9.27 2.34
N MET A 24 -11.41 9.29 3.59
CA MET A 24 -11.09 10.32 4.59
C MET A 24 -10.38 9.80 5.86
N GLY A 25 -9.77 8.62 5.78
CA GLY A 25 -8.95 8.07 6.87
C GLY A 25 -9.70 7.44 8.06
N LEU A 26 -11.01 7.21 7.97
CA LEU A 26 -11.82 6.67 9.08
C LEU A 26 -11.90 5.14 9.13
N CYS A 27 -11.99 4.47 7.97
CA CYS A 27 -12.35 3.05 7.91
C CYS A 27 -11.16 2.09 7.90
N GLY A 28 -9.94 2.56 7.63
CA GLY A 28 -8.75 1.71 7.47
C GLY A 28 -8.78 0.72 6.29
N SER A 29 -9.78 0.74 5.41
CA SER A 29 -9.86 -0.25 4.31
C SER A 29 -8.71 -0.17 3.31
N CYS A 30 -8.11 1.01 3.17
CA CYS A 30 -6.95 1.26 2.31
C CYS A 30 -5.62 1.18 3.05
N GLU A 31 -5.59 0.61 4.26
CA GLU A 31 -4.38 0.50 5.07
C GLU A 31 -3.33 -0.42 4.44
N ILE A 32 -2.06 -0.05 4.58
CA ILE A 32 -0.86 -0.84 4.28
C ILE A 32 0.27 -0.47 5.24
N ASP A 33 0.76 -1.46 5.99
CA ASP A 33 1.88 -1.28 6.93
C ASP A 33 1.68 -0.10 7.90
N GLY A 34 0.43 0.12 8.35
CA GLY A 34 0.06 1.22 9.24
C GLY A 34 -0.18 2.57 8.56
N LEU A 35 0.08 2.69 7.26
CA LEU A 35 -0.22 3.86 6.44
C LEU A 35 -1.58 3.73 5.76
N LEU A 36 -2.32 4.83 5.63
CA LEU A 36 -3.61 4.89 4.94
C LEU A 36 -3.43 5.54 3.57
N VAL A 37 -3.62 4.80 2.48
CA VAL A 37 -3.47 5.34 1.12
C VAL A 37 -4.34 6.58 0.87
N CYS A 38 -5.55 6.65 1.42
CA CYS A 38 -6.39 7.83 1.23
C CYS A 38 -5.93 9.10 1.98
N LYS A 39 -5.01 8.98 2.95
CA LYS A 39 -4.59 10.09 3.82
C LYS A 39 -3.09 10.38 3.71
N ASP A 40 -2.28 9.34 3.78
CA ASP A 40 -0.82 9.41 3.76
C ASP A 40 -0.26 9.42 2.33
N GLY A 41 -1.11 9.09 1.36
CA GLY A 41 -0.87 9.39 -0.06
C GLY A 41 -1.34 8.26 -0.96
N PRO A 42 -1.62 8.52 -2.25
CA PRO A 42 -1.54 7.44 -3.21
C PRO A 42 -0.08 7.14 -3.58
N VAL A 43 0.88 8.06 -3.38
CA VAL A 43 2.28 7.91 -3.81
C VAL A 43 3.22 7.72 -2.63
N PHE A 44 4.02 6.66 -2.66
CA PHE A 44 4.95 6.27 -1.60
C PHE A 44 6.37 6.02 -2.14
N THR A 45 7.38 6.18 -1.27
CA THR A 45 8.77 5.78 -1.55
C THR A 45 9.04 4.34 -1.11
N THR A 46 10.18 3.78 -1.52
CA THR A 46 10.63 2.42 -1.14
C THR A 46 10.81 2.20 0.35
N ASP A 47 11.08 3.27 1.09
CA ASP A 47 11.38 3.23 2.54
C ASP A 47 10.12 3.31 3.39
N GLN A 48 9.03 3.82 2.80
CA GLN A 48 7.71 3.86 3.46
C GLN A 48 6.96 2.54 3.35
N LEU A 49 7.31 1.69 2.37
CA LEU A 49 6.61 0.43 2.11
C LEU A 49 7.27 -0.74 2.84
N GLY A 50 6.49 -1.44 3.65
CA GLY A 50 6.93 -2.57 4.45
C GLY A 50 6.70 -3.93 3.79
N PRO A 51 6.77 -5.01 4.58
CA PRO A 51 6.66 -6.40 4.10
C PRO A 51 5.31 -6.75 3.46
N SER A 52 4.27 -5.96 3.72
CA SER A 52 2.92 -6.22 3.21
C SER A 52 2.76 -5.82 1.74
N PHE A 53 3.62 -4.94 1.25
CA PHE A 53 3.61 -4.50 -0.14
C PHE A 53 3.87 -5.67 -1.10
N GLY A 54 2.94 -5.89 -2.03
CA GLY A 54 3.01 -7.00 -2.99
C GLY A 54 2.59 -8.36 -2.42
N THR A 55 2.24 -8.46 -1.14
CA THR A 55 1.91 -9.74 -0.49
C THR A 55 0.39 -9.91 -0.34
N TYR A 56 -0.30 -8.92 0.24
CA TYR A 56 -1.73 -8.98 0.51
C TYR A 56 -2.43 -7.63 0.44
N LYS A 57 -3.76 -7.67 0.29
CA LYS A 57 -4.65 -6.51 0.33
C LYS A 57 -5.90 -6.80 1.15
N ARG A 58 -6.60 -5.75 1.59
CA ARG A 58 -7.94 -5.88 2.16
C ARG A 58 -8.97 -5.96 1.04
N ASP A 59 -9.93 -6.86 1.15
CA ASP A 59 -11.10 -6.88 0.28
C ASP A 59 -12.18 -5.87 0.72
N LYS A 60 -13.33 -5.88 0.05
CA LYS A 60 -14.44 -4.95 0.34
C LYS A 60 -15.01 -5.10 1.76
N THR A 61 -14.84 -6.28 2.38
CA THR A 61 -15.28 -6.59 3.74
C THR A 61 -14.21 -6.28 4.80
N GLY A 62 -12.97 -5.99 4.36
CA GLY A 62 -11.83 -5.70 5.22
C GLY A 62 -10.93 -6.90 5.50
N ARG A 63 -11.27 -8.10 4.97
CA ARG A 63 -10.48 -9.33 5.13
C ARG A 63 -9.18 -9.22 4.34
N LEU A 64 -8.08 -9.69 4.93
CA LEU A 64 -6.80 -9.84 4.23
C LEU A 64 -6.87 -11.00 3.23
N VAL A 65 -6.58 -10.69 1.97
CA VAL A 65 -6.52 -11.64 0.86
C VAL A 65 -5.18 -11.49 0.11
N PRO A 66 -4.61 -12.57 -0.46
CA PRO A 66 -3.38 -12.47 -1.23
C PRO A 66 -3.50 -11.51 -2.40
N LEU A 67 -2.43 -10.78 -2.70
CA LEU A 67 -2.28 -10.07 -3.97
C LEU A 67 -2.01 -11.14 -5.05
N ARG A 68 -2.93 -11.24 -6.02
CA ARG A 68 -2.76 -12.09 -7.21
C ARG A 68 -1.87 -11.38 -8.23
#